data_AF-A0A6M2E668-F1
#
_entry.id   AF-A0A6M2E668-F1
#
_cell.length_a   1.000
_cell.length_b   1.000
_cell.length_c   1.000
_cell.angle_alpha   90.00
_cell.angle_beta   90.00
_cell.angle_gamma   90.00
#
_symmetry.space_group_name_H-M   'P 1'
#
loop_
_entity.id
_entity.type
_entity.pdbx_description
1 polymer ?
#
loop_
_entity_poly.entity_id
_entity_poly.type
_entity_poly.pdbx_seq_one_letter_code
_entity_poly.pdbx_strand_id
1 'polypeptide(L)'
;MPRPITAQWSLPYTRPTSCGCLTAFSSLLSGSRGENPSIKYNEMYLDTLCLNMVQDPSKFDVLVMPNLYGDILSDLCAGLVGGLGVTPSGNIGYDGAIFESVHGTAPDIAGQNKANPTALLLSAVMMLRHMKLTD
;
A
#
# COMPACT_ATOMS: atom_id res chain seq x y z
N MET A 1 -7.05 5.36 -17.78
CA MET A 1 -5.85 4.75 -17.16
C MET A 1 -6.29 4.12 -15.84
N PRO A 2 -6.02 2.84 -15.59
CA PRO A 2 -6.28 2.23 -14.28
C PRO A 2 -5.37 2.91 -13.25
N ARG A 3 -5.94 3.37 -12.14
CA ARG A 3 -5.16 4.01 -11.06
C ARG A 3 -4.35 2.92 -10.35
N PRO A 4 -3.03 3.10 -10.15
CA PRO A 4 -2.23 2.11 -9.45
C PRO A 4 -2.70 1.95 -8.00
N ILE A 5 -3.05 0.72 -7.61
CA ILE A 5 -3.45 0.31 -6.24
C ILE A 5 -2.18 0.11 -5.40
N THR A 6 -1.36 1.13 -5.23
CA THR A 6 -0.10 0.99 -4.48
C THR A 6 0.21 2.26 -3.70
N ALA A 7 -0.07 2.20 -2.40
CA ALA A 7 0.55 3.07 -1.42
C ALA A 7 0.56 2.34 -0.07
N GLN A 8 1.71 1.74 0.26
CA GLN A 8 1.97 1.19 1.59
C GLN A 8 2.27 2.36 2.53
N TRP A 9 1.25 2.82 3.24
CA TRP A 9 1.37 3.86 4.25
C TRP A 9 1.73 3.25 5.60
N SER A 10 3.02 3.21 5.92
CA SER A 10 3.51 2.84 7.24
C SER A 10 3.20 3.97 8.23
N LEU A 11 2.05 3.93 8.91
CA LEU A 11 1.75 4.83 10.02
C LEU A 11 2.71 4.57 11.20
N PRO A 12 3.08 5.60 11.98
CA PRO A 12 3.99 5.46 13.10
C PRO A 12 3.45 4.47 14.15
N TYR A 13 4.37 3.62 14.61
CA TYR A 13 4.22 2.49 15.53
C TYR A 13 3.38 2.83 16.78
N THR A 14 2.10 2.47 16.81
CA THR A 14 1.32 2.38 18.06
C THR A 14 1.38 0.94 18.60
N ARG A 15 1.78 0.83 19.88
CA ARG A 15 2.15 -0.40 20.61
C ARG A 15 1.14 -1.56 20.47
N PRO A 16 1.61 -2.83 20.53
CA PRO A 16 0.76 -4.00 20.35
C PRO A 16 -0.03 -4.31 21.63
N THR A 17 -1.36 -4.35 21.53
CA THR A 17 -2.18 -5.20 22.40
C THR A 17 -3.18 -5.98 21.53
N SER A 18 -3.14 -7.28 21.69
CA SER A 18 -3.93 -8.30 21.00
C SER A 18 -5.42 -7.92 20.97
N CYS A 19 -6.04 -7.99 19.79
CA CYS A 19 -7.46 -7.72 19.51
C CYS A 19 -7.94 -6.25 19.56
N GLY A 20 -7.19 -5.31 20.14
CA GLY A 20 -7.60 -3.89 20.26
C GLY A 20 -7.26 -2.99 19.05
N CYS A 21 -6.33 -3.42 18.18
CA CYS A 21 -5.78 -2.56 17.12
C CYS A 21 -6.81 -2.17 16.05
N LEU A 22 -7.76 -3.05 15.69
CA LEU A 22 -8.79 -2.76 14.70
C LEU A 22 -9.80 -1.73 15.21
N THR A 23 -10.22 -1.86 16.47
CA THR A 23 -11.17 -0.94 17.11
C THR A 23 -10.56 0.45 17.30
N ALA A 24 -9.28 0.53 17.68
CA ALA A 24 -8.56 1.81 17.80
C ALA A 24 -8.43 2.51 16.44
N PHE A 25 -8.17 1.75 15.37
CA PHE A 25 -8.02 2.27 14.01
C PHE A 25 -9.34 2.77 13.42
N SER A 26 -10.43 2.01 13.59
CA SER A 26 -11.80 2.42 13.20
C SER A 26 -12.24 3.69 13.94
N SER A 27 -11.89 3.80 15.24
CA SER A 27 -12.17 5.00 16.04
C SER A 27 -11.42 6.24 15.54
N LEU A 28 -10.14 6.11 15.17
CA LEU A 28 -9.35 7.19 14.58
C LEU A 28 -9.95 7.68 13.25
N LEU A 29 -10.31 6.74 12.36
CA LEU A 29 -10.94 7.09 11.08
C LEU A 29 -12.32 7.74 11.26
N SER A 30 -13.09 7.30 12.26
CA SER A 30 -14.37 7.90 12.61
C SER A 30 -14.24 9.36 13.05
N GLY A 31 -13.16 9.71 13.77
CA GLY A 31 -12.85 11.09 14.12
C GLY A 31 -12.56 11.98 12.90
N SER A 32 -11.86 11.45 11.89
CA SER A 32 -11.54 12.20 10.66
C SER A 32 -12.72 12.33 9.67
N ARG A 33 -13.81 11.56 9.82
CA ARG A 33 -14.98 11.64 8.92
C ARG A 33 -15.63 13.03 8.90
N GLY A 34 -15.52 13.79 10.00
CA GLY A 34 -16.06 15.14 10.09
C GLY A 34 -15.29 16.19 9.29
N GLU A 35 -14.03 15.93 8.97
CA GLU A 35 -13.13 16.89 8.30
C GLU A 35 -13.19 16.80 6.77
N ASN A 36 -13.62 15.66 6.20
CA ASN A 36 -13.70 15.43 4.76
C ASN A 36 -15.04 14.80 4.33
N PRO A 37 -16.14 15.58 4.27
CA PRO A 37 -17.48 15.06 3.96
C PRO A 37 -17.66 14.55 2.52
N SER A 38 -16.71 14.81 1.62
CA SER A 38 -16.73 14.31 0.23
C SER A 38 -16.27 12.86 0.10
N ILE A 39 -15.56 12.31 1.08
CA ILE A 39 -14.99 10.96 1.03
C ILE A 39 -15.97 9.99 1.67
N LYS A 40 -16.35 8.93 0.95
CA LYS A 40 -17.16 7.84 1.49
C LYS A 40 -16.28 6.84 2.22
N TYR A 41 -16.60 6.56 3.47
CA TYR A 41 -15.88 5.59 4.29
C TYR A 41 -16.69 4.28 4.39
N ASN A 42 -16.03 3.16 4.17
CA ASN A 42 -16.59 1.82 4.37
C ASN A 42 -15.58 0.95 5.15
N GLU A 43 -16.08 0.19 6.10
CA GLU A 43 -15.29 -0.71 6.93
C GLU A 43 -15.64 -2.15 6.58
N MET A 44 -14.62 -2.99 6.41
CA MET A 44 -14.76 -4.40 6.07
C MET A 44 -13.76 -5.23 6.86
N TYR A 45 -14.16 -6.45 7.20
CA TYR A 45 -13.24 -7.43 7.76
C TYR A 45 -12.23 -7.88 6.70
N LEU A 46 -11.02 -8.20 7.15
CA LEU A 46 -9.89 -8.52 6.28
C LEU A 46 -10.17 -9.71 5.36
N ASP A 47 -10.80 -10.76 5.88
CA ASP A 47 -11.17 -11.96 5.13
C ASP A 47 -12.12 -11.66 3.96
N THR A 48 -13.15 -10.86 4.23
CA THR A 48 -14.15 -10.42 3.27
C THR A 48 -13.53 -9.46 2.25
N LEU A 49 -12.62 -8.60 2.70
CA LEU A 49 -11.85 -7.72 1.83
C LEU A 49 -10.97 -8.54 0.87
N CYS A 50 -10.21 -9.53 1.36
CA CYS A 50 -9.40 -10.42 0.52
C CYS A 50 -10.25 -11.14 -0.53
N LEU A 51 -11.39 -11.72 -0.13
CA LEU A 51 -12.30 -12.40 -1.05
C LEU A 51 -12.82 -11.45 -2.14
N ASN A 52 -13.30 -10.28 -1.75
CA ASN A 52 -13.84 -9.30 -2.69
C ASN A 52 -12.75 -8.72 -3.61
N MET A 53 -11.51 -8.57 -3.12
CA MET A 53 -10.38 -8.06 -3.89
C MET A 53 -10.04 -8.96 -5.08
N VAL A 54 -10.07 -10.28 -4.86
CA VAL A 54 -9.80 -11.26 -5.92
C VAL A 54 -10.97 -11.37 -6.90
N GLN A 55 -12.20 -11.19 -6.42
CA GLN A 55 -13.39 -11.24 -7.28
C GLN A 55 -13.54 -10.02 -8.17
N ASP A 56 -13.40 -8.82 -7.59
CA ASP A 56 -13.54 -7.56 -8.31
C ASP A 56 -12.74 -6.45 -7.62
N PRO A 57 -11.48 -6.24 -8.00
CA PRO A 57 -10.63 -5.19 -7.42
C PRO A 57 -11.09 -3.78 -7.83
N SER A 58 -11.94 -3.63 -8.85
CA SER A 58 -12.37 -2.31 -9.35
C SER A 58 -13.30 -1.56 -8.38
N LYS A 59 -13.82 -2.26 -7.36
CA LYS A 59 -14.67 -1.70 -6.31
C LYS A 59 -13.89 -0.87 -5.29
N PHE A 60 -12.56 -0.91 -5.30
CA PHE A 60 -11.70 -0.30 -4.30
C PHE A 60 -10.83 0.81 -4.91
N ASP A 61 -10.63 1.89 -4.16
CA ASP A 61 -9.79 3.03 -4.59
C ASP A 61 -8.63 3.22 -3.60
N VAL A 62 -8.94 3.45 -2.31
CA VAL A 62 -7.94 3.61 -1.24
C VAL A 62 -8.28 2.69 -0.08
N LEU A 63 -7.28 1.94 0.38
CA LEU A 63 -7.38 1.06 1.54
C LEU A 63 -6.43 1.56 2.63
N VAL A 64 -6.93 1.60 3.86
CA VAL A 64 -6.19 2.10 5.03
C VAL A 64 -6.30 1.03 6.11
N MET A 65 -5.16 0.53 6.60
CA MET A 65 -5.12 -0.62 7.50
C MET A 65 -3.83 -0.65 8.34
N PRO A 66 -3.80 -1.44 9.43
CA PRO A 66 -2.59 -1.73 10.19
C PRO A 66 -1.49 -2.38 9.33
N ASN A 67 -0.23 -2.18 9.73
CA ASN A 67 0.97 -2.57 9.00
C ASN A 67 0.91 -4.01 8.42
N LEU A 68 0.70 -5.02 9.27
CA LEU A 68 0.68 -6.42 8.85
C LEU A 68 -0.43 -6.74 7.82
N TYR A 69 -1.58 -6.09 7.93
CA TYR A 69 -2.66 -6.30 6.96
C TYR A 69 -2.33 -5.61 5.65
N GLY A 70 -1.65 -4.45 5.71
CA GLY A 70 -1.13 -3.73 4.57
C GLY A 70 -0.20 -4.60 3.74
N ASP A 71 0.77 -5.24 4.41
CA ASP A 71 1.76 -6.13 3.81
C ASP A 71 1.12 -7.31 3.05
N ILE A 72 0.19 -8.02 3.71
CA ILE A 72 -0.50 -9.16 3.11
C ILE A 72 -1.35 -8.73 1.90
N LEU A 73 -2.10 -7.63 2.02
CA LEU A 73 -2.97 -7.18 0.94
C LEU A 73 -2.20 -6.51 -0.20
N SER A 74 -1.08 -5.83 0.05
CA SER A 74 -0.25 -5.26 -1.01
C SER A 74 0.34 -6.36 -1.89
N ASP A 75 0.76 -7.48 -1.31
CA ASP A 75 1.27 -8.64 -2.06
C ASP A 75 0.16 -9.34 -2.85
N LEU A 76 -1.03 -9.48 -2.27
CA LEU A 76 -2.21 -9.98 -2.99
C LEU A 76 -2.51 -9.11 -4.22
N CYS A 77 -2.56 -7.79 -4.04
CA CYS A 77 -2.79 -6.83 -5.13
C CYS A 77 -1.68 -6.88 -6.18
N ALA A 78 -0.42 -7.07 -5.77
CA ALA A 78 0.69 -7.25 -6.70
C ALA A 78 0.47 -8.47 -7.59
N GLY A 79 0.03 -9.59 -7.03
CA GLY A 79 -0.34 -10.79 -7.79
C GLY A 79 -1.42 -10.54 -8.84
N LEU A 80 -2.40 -9.67 -8.56
CA LEU A 80 -3.50 -9.35 -9.49
C LEU A 80 -3.05 -8.51 -10.69
N VAL A 81 -1.97 -7.72 -10.57
CA VAL A 81 -1.54 -6.76 -11.60
C VAL A 81 -0.28 -7.18 -12.37
N GLY A 82 0.24 -8.39 -12.14
CA GLY A 82 1.40 -8.92 -12.86
C GLY A 82 2.61 -9.27 -11.99
N GLY A 83 2.46 -9.23 -10.67
CA GLY A 83 3.45 -9.66 -9.68
C GLY A 83 4.27 -8.51 -9.06
N LEU A 84 5.14 -8.87 -8.12
CA LEU A 84 5.91 -7.92 -7.31
C LEU A 84 6.94 -7.10 -8.12
N GLY A 85 7.31 -7.56 -9.32
CA GLY A 85 8.27 -6.87 -10.20
C GLY A 85 7.75 -5.56 -10.83
N VAL A 86 6.46 -5.26 -10.67
CA VAL A 86 5.82 -4.05 -11.23
C VAL A 86 5.16 -3.16 -10.18
N THR A 87 5.26 -3.49 -8.90
CA THR A 87 4.60 -2.75 -7.82
C THR A 87 5.58 -1.82 -7.10
N PRO A 88 5.42 -0.49 -7.24
CA PRO A 88 6.22 0.48 -6.51
C PRO A 88 5.69 0.71 -5.08
N SER A 89 6.54 1.20 -4.18
CA SER A 89 6.15 1.65 -2.84
C SER A 89 6.90 2.91 -2.39
N GLY A 90 6.36 3.56 -1.37
CA GLY A 90 6.96 4.74 -0.76
C GLY A 90 6.51 4.89 0.68
N ASN A 91 7.48 4.98 1.59
CA ASN A 91 7.28 5.28 3.00
C ASN A 91 7.44 6.78 3.21
N ILE A 92 6.38 7.47 3.59
CA ILE A 92 6.36 8.93 3.75
C ILE A 92 6.21 9.26 5.23
N GLY A 93 7.20 9.96 5.79
CA GLY A 93 7.21 10.48 7.15
C GLY A 93 7.26 12.02 7.18
N TYR A 94 7.26 12.58 8.38
CA TYR A 94 7.32 14.04 8.57
C TYR A 94 8.68 14.62 8.16
N ASP A 95 9.78 13.94 8.55
CA ASP A 95 11.15 14.40 8.33
C ASP A 95 11.79 13.88 7.03
N GLY A 96 11.08 13.02 6.29
CA GLY A 96 11.61 12.44 5.06
C GLY A 96 10.73 11.37 4.45
N ALA A 97 11.09 10.96 3.23
CA ALA A 97 10.42 9.91 2.48
C ALA A 97 11.43 8.95 1.86
N ILE A 98 11.11 7.66 1.87
CA ILE A 98 11.91 6.58 1.29
C ILE A 98 11.05 5.89 0.23
N PHE A 99 11.58 5.77 -0.99
CA PHE A 99 10.90 5.08 -2.09
C PHE A 99 11.67 3.82 -2.44
N GLU A 100 10.98 2.68 -2.45
CA GLU A 100 11.57 1.36 -2.65
C GLU A 100 10.64 0.48 -3.49
N SER A 101 11.14 -0.67 -3.96
CA SER A 101 10.28 -1.69 -4.56
C SER A 101 9.56 -2.47 -3.47
N VAL A 102 8.34 -2.95 -3.73
CA VAL A 102 7.66 -3.88 -2.80
C VAL A 102 8.42 -5.20 -2.69
N HIS A 103 9.02 -5.68 -3.79
CA HIS A 103 9.73 -6.96 -3.78
C HIS A 103 11.00 -6.92 -2.90
N GLY A 104 11.31 -8.07 -2.30
CA GLY A 104 12.54 -8.28 -1.54
C GLY A 104 13.78 -8.49 -2.43
N THR A 105 14.80 -9.11 -1.85
CA THR A 105 16.14 -9.25 -2.46
C THR A 105 16.22 -10.27 -3.60
N ALA A 106 15.24 -11.17 -3.73
CA ALA A 106 15.19 -12.23 -4.75
C ALA A 106 16.54 -12.99 -4.93
N PRO A 107 17.03 -13.68 -3.88
CA PRO A 107 18.37 -14.26 -3.85
C PRO A 107 18.57 -15.38 -4.89
N ASP A 108 17.49 -16.01 -5.33
CA ASP A 108 17.43 -17.06 -6.33
C ASP A 108 17.82 -16.59 -7.74
N ILE A 109 17.61 -15.30 -8.05
CA ILE A 109 17.94 -14.68 -9.35
C ILE A 109 19.04 -13.63 -9.27
N ALA A 110 19.61 -13.40 -8.09
CA ALA A 110 20.70 -12.45 -7.88
C ALA A 110 21.91 -12.78 -8.76
N GLY A 111 22.47 -11.76 -9.43
CA GLY A 111 23.62 -11.92 -10.34
C GLY A 111 23.30 -12.55 -11.71
N GLN A 112 22.05 -12.92 -11.98
CA GLN A 112 21.67 -13.57 -13.25
C GLN A 112 21.15 -12.62 -14.31
N ASN A 113 21.04 -11.32 -14.01
CA ASN A 113 20.46 -10.30 -14.90
C ASN A 113 19.03 -10.65 -15.41
N LYS A 114 18.21 -11.23 -14.52
CA LYS A 114 16.81 -11.63 -14.80
C LYS A 114 15.76 -10.83 -14.03
N ALA A 115 16.17 -10.02 -13.05
CA ALA A 115 15.25 -9.25 -12.22
C ALA A 115 14.55 -8.17 -13.07
N ASN A 116 13.25 -7.99 -12.86
CA ASN A 116 12.48 -6.93 -13.51
C ASN A 116 12.70 -5.60 -12.76
N PRO A 117 13.34 -4.57 -13.35
CA PRO A 117 13.62 -3.31 -12.68
C PRO A 117 12.41 -2.36 -12.61
N THR A 118 11.26 -2.75 -13.16
CA THR A 118 10.10 -1.86 -13.33
C THR A 118 9.59 -1.33 -12.00
N ALA A 119 9.48 -2.16 -10.96
CA ALA A 119 9.05 -1.72 -9.63
C ALA A 119 9.92 -0.57 -9.10
N LEU A 120 11.25 -0.72 -9.17
CA LEU A 120 12.19 0.31 -8.71
C LEU A 120 12.10 1.59 -9.53
N LEU A 121 11.97 1.48 -10.86
CA LEU A 121 11.80 2.64 -11.74
C LEU A 121 10.51 3.40 -11.43
N LEU A 122 9.41 2.70 -11.22
CA LEU A 122 8.13 3.31 -10.83
C LEU A 122 8.23 3.98 -9.46
N SER A 123 8.96 3.40 -8.50
CA SER A 123 9.23 4.03 -7.21
C SER A 123 10.06 5.31 -7.35
N ALA A 124 11.04 5.32 -8.26
CA ALA A 124 11.79 6.54 -8.58
C ALA A 124 10.89 7.62 -9.23
N VAL A 125 9.94 7.23 -10.08
CA VAL A 125 8.93 8.16 -10.63
C VAL A 125 8.04 8.71 -9.52
N MET A 126 7.62 7.88 -8.55
CA MET A 126 6.87 8.34 -7.38
C MET A 126 7.68 9.34 -6.54
N MET A 127 8.97 9.09 -6.37
CA MET A 127 9.90 9.98 -5.69
C MET A 127 10.00 11.35 -6.39
N LEU A 128 10.18 11.36 -7.72
CA LEU A 128 10.24 12.60 -8.49
C LEU A 128 8.94 13.39 -8.39
N ARG A 129 7.79 12.71 -8.45
CA ARG A 129 6.47 13.33 -8.23
C ARG A 129 6.34 13.92 -6.83
N HIS A 130 6.83 13.23 -5.80
CA HIS A 130 6.84 13.73 -4.43
C HIS A 130 7.69 15.01 -4.29
N MET A 131 8.82 15.08 -4.99
CA MET A 131 9.68 16.27 -5.05
C MET A 131 9.16 17.38 -5.98
N LYS A 132 8.01 17.18 -6.64
CA LYS A 132 7.44 18.10 -7.65
C LYS A 132 8.35 18.32 -8.87
N LEU A 133 9.11 17.29 -9.24
CA LEU A 133 9.97 17.26 -10.43
C LEU A 133 9.26 16.48 -11.55
N THR A 134 8.20 17.05 -12.12
CA THR A 134 7.28 16.35 -13.05
C THR A 134 7.25 16.94 -14.46
N ASP A 135 8.21 17.78 -14.81
CA ASP A 135 8.30 18.47 -16.10
C ASP A 135 8.78 17.55 -17.24
#